data_AF-A0A7C8KPE5-F1
#
_entry.id   AF-A0A7C8KPE5-F1
#
_cell.length_a   1.000
_cell.length_b   1.000
_cell.length_c   1.000
_cell.angle_alpha   90.00
_cell.angle_beta   90.00
_cell.angle_gamma   90.00
#
_symmetry.space_group_name_H-M   'P 1'
#
loop_
_entity.id
_entity.type
_entity.pdbx_description
1 polymer ?
#
loop_
_entity_poly.entity_id
_entity_poly.type
_entity_poly.pdbx_seq_one_letter_code
_entity_poly.pdbx_strand_id
1 'polypeptide(L)'
;MITGGVGEWKLYKYIIKQAHKLHSEQKDHGFMKTARLIGEVIGNLDQYFGDEFFEYRVRNLIMNGVFEISAVPKGMRFYSVRVKSVL
;
A
#
# COMPACT_ATOMS: atom_id res chain seq x y z
N MET A 1 -15.30 11.20 -5.08
CA MET A 1 -15.18 10.77 -6.49
C MET A 1 -13.73 10.96 -6.90
N ILE A 2 -12.94 9.90 -7.09
CA ILE A 2 -11.56 10.03 -7.58
C ILE A 2 -11.60 9.96 -9.09
N THR A 3 -11.25 11.07 -9.74
CA THR A 3 -11.01 11.16 -11.18
C THR A 3 -9.67 10.49 -11.51
N GLY A 4 -9.63 9.16 -11.45
CA GLY A 4 -8.44 8.38 -11.82
C GLY A 4 -8.65 7.69 -13.16
N GLY A 5 -7.76 7.92 -14.12
CA GLY A 5 -7.77 7.20 -15.40
C GLY A 5 -7.60 5.68 -15.20
N VAL A 6 -7.95 4.88 -16.21
CA VAL A 6 -7.92 3.41 -16.16
C VAL A 6 -6.59 2.83 -15.65
N GLY A 7 -5.46 3.50 -15.92
CA GLY A 7 -4.14 3.10 -15.43
C GLY A 7 -3.95 3.25 -13.91
N GLU A 8 -4.52 4.31 -13.31
CA GLU A 8 -4.38 4.57 -11.88
C GLU A 8 -5.13 3.52 -11.05
N TRP A 9 -6.31 3.12 -11.50
CA TRP A 9 -7.10 2.05 -10.86
C TRP A 9 -6.38 0.70 -10.91
N LYS A 10 -5.73 0.37 -12.04
CA LYS A 10 -4.92 -0.86 -12.16
C LYS A 10 -3.80 -0.87 -11.13
N LEU A 11 -3.12 0.26 -10.93
CA LEU A 11 -2.05 0.38 -9.95
C LEU A 11 -2.57 0.23 -8.51
N TYR A 12 -3.66 0.90 -8.14
CA TYR A 12 -4.23 0.75 -6.79
C TYR A 12 -4.62 -0.70 -6.49
N LYS A 13 -5.28 -1.37 -7.44
CA LYS A 13 -5.60 -2.80 -7.33
C LYS A 13 -4.36 -3.65 -7.13
N TYR A 14 -3.28 -3.34 -7.85
CA TYR A 14 -2.02 -4.05 -7.71
C TYR A 14 -1.40 -3.88 -6.33
N ILE A 15 -1.34 -2.66 -5.80
CA ILE A 15 -0.83 -2.38 -4.45
C ILE A 15 -1.65 -3.14 -3.39
N ILE A 16 -2.99 -3.11 -3.50
CA ILE A 16 -3.89 -3.84 -2.59
C ILE A 16 -3.64 -5.36 -2.68
N LYS A 17 -3.48 -5.90 -3.89
CA LYS A 17 -3.15 -7.32 -4.10
C LYS A 17 -1.85 -7.71 -3.40
N GLN A 18 -0.78 -6.92 -3.57
CA GLN A 18 0.49 -7.19 -2.89
C GLN A 18 0.38 -7.07 -1.37
N ALA A 19 -0.44 -6.13 -0.87
CA ALA A 19 -0.71 -6.03 0.56
C ALA A 19 -1.40 -7.28 1.10
N HIS A 20 -2.44 -7.79 0.43
CA HIS A 20 -3.10 -9.04 0.83
C HIS A 20 -2.13 -10.23 0.85
N LYS A 21 -1.29 -10.37 -0.19
CA LYS A 21 -0.24 -11.40 -0.24
C LYS A 21 0.65 -11.32 1.00
N LEU A 22 1.26 -10.16 1.26
CA LEU A 22 2.18 -9.98 2.40
C LEU A 22 1.52 -10.17 3.76
N HIS A 23 0.24 -9.82 3.91
CA HIS A 23 -0.50 -10.09 5.15
C HIS A 23 -0.86 -11.57 5.33
N SER A 24 -1.09 -12.30 4.23
CA SER A 24 -1.34 -13.75 4.30
C SER A 24 -0.09 -14.54 4.69
N GLU A 25 1.10 -14.00 4.42
CA GLU A 25 2.39 -14.56 4.82
C GLU A 25 2.73 -14.28 6.30
N GLN A 26 2.02 -13.36 6.96
CA GLN A 26 2.20 -13.06 8.38
C GLN A 26 1.42 -14.04 9.25
N LYS A 27 2.03 -14.49 10.35
CA LYS A 27 1.37 -15.38 11.32
C LYS A 27 0.27 -14.70 12.12
N ASP A 28 0.37 -13.38 12.33
CA ASP A 28 -0.49 -12.58 13.19
C ASP A 28 -1.46 -11.66 12.42
N HIS A 29 -1.41 -11.67 11.08
CA HIS A 29 -2.19 -10.80 10.19
C HIS A 29 -2.24 -9.32 10.63
N GLY A 30 -1.13 -8.86 11.22
CA GLY A 30 -1.02 -7.54 11.86
C GLY A 30 -0.71 -6.40 10.88
N PHE A 31 -0.28 -5.28 11.44
CA PHE A 31 0.23 -4.15 10.69
C PHE A 31 1.63 -4.48 10.13
N MET A 32 1.85 -4.24 8.84
CA MET A 32 3.17 -4.40 8.21
C MET A 32 3.83 -3.06 7.91
N LYS A 33 5.16 -3.00 7.97
CA LYS A 33 5.90 -1.79 7.61
C LYS A 33 5.61 -1.38 6.17
N THR A 34 5.27 -0.11 5.95
CA THR A 34 4.92 0.38 4.61
C THR A 34 6.07 0.24 3.62
N ALA A 35 7.32 0.44 4.08
CA ALA A 35 8.50 0.18 3.26
C ALA A 35 8.58 -1.25 2.70
N ARG A 36 8.08 -2.27 3.43
CA ARG A 36 8.05 -3.66 2.95
C ARG A 36 7.07 -3.83 1.79
N LEU A 37 5.89 -3.20 1.89
CA LEU A 37 4.89 -3.20 0.82
C LEU A 37 5.41 -2.48 -0.43
N ILE A 38 5.98 -1.28 -0.24
CA ILE A 38 6.52 -0.50 -1.37
C ILE A 38 7.65 -1.27 -2.06
N GLY A 39 8.57 -1.88 -1.30
CA GLY A 39 9.62 -2.73 -1.86
C GLY A 39 9.08 -3.93 -2.65
N GLU A 40 8.02 -4.59 -2.16
CA GLU A 40 7.36 -5.68 -2.89
C GLU A 40 6.76 -5.18 -4.21
N VAL A 41 6.08 -4.03 -4.19
CA VAL A 41 5.44 -3.47 -5.38
C VAL A 41 6.49 -3.08 -6.41
N ILE A 42 7.54 -2.35 -6.02
CA ILE A 42 8.61 -1.92 -6.92
C ILE A 42 9.38 -3.12 -7.49
N GLY A 43 9.73 -4.10 -6.64
CA GLY A 43 10.50 -5.27 -7.05
C GLY A 43 9.77 -6.20 -8.03
N ASN A 44 8.44 -6.10 -8.14
CA ASN A 44 7.61 -6.92 -9.02
C ASN A 44 6.90 -6.10 -10.11
N LEU A 45 7.35 -4.87 -10.39
CA LEU A 45 6.72 -4.00 -11.38
C LEU A 45 7.79 -3.51 -12.37
N ASP A 46 7.57 -3.79 -13.65
CA ASP A 46 8.54 -3.46 -14.72
C ASP A 46 8.66 -1.96 -15.03
N GLN A 47 7.92 -1.10 -14.33
CA GLN A 47 7.92 0.35 -14.54
C GLN A 47 8.70 1.05 -13.43
N TYR A 48 9.67 1.88 -13.83
CA TYR A 48 10.53 2.58 -12.89
C TYR A 48 9.90 3.89 -12.41
N PHE A 49 9.17 3.82 -11.30
CA PHE A 49 8.81 4.98 -10.49
C PHE A 49 9.56 4.95 -9.17
N GLY A 50 9.88 6.13 -8.62
CA GLY A 50 10.51 6.25 -7.31
C GLY A 50 9.61 5.76 -6.17
N ASP A 51 10.21 5.42 -5.03
CA ASP A 51 9.50 5.01 -3.81
C ASP A 51 8.52 6.07 -3.29
N GLU A 52 8.86 7.36 -3.43
CA GLU A 52 7.98 8.49 -3.10
C GLU A 52 6.63 8.43 -3.84
N PHE A 53 6.63 8.02 -5.11
CA PHE A 53 5.41 7.87 -5.90
C PHE A 53 4.50 6.80 -5.30
N PHE A 54 5.06 5.64 -4.96
CA PHE A 54 4.28 4.56 -4.35
C PHE A 54 3.85 4.90 -2.93
N GLU A 55 4.68 5.61 -2.16
CA GLU A 55 4.31 6.12 -0.85
C GLU A 55 3.09 7.05 -0.94
N TYR A 56 3.07 7.96 -1.92
CA TYR A 56 1.91 8.81 -2.18
C TYR A 56 0.65 7.98 -2.48
N ARG A 57 0.75 6.91 -3.28
CA ARG A 57 -0.40 6.02 -3.57
C ARG A 57 -0.88 5.26 -2.34
N VAL A 58 0.02 4.78 -1.49
CA VAL A 58 -0.34 4.13 -0.23
C VAL A 58 -1.05 5.11 0.70
N ARG A 59 -0.58 6.36 0.79
CA ARG A 59 -1.26 7.42 1.54
C ARG A 59 -2.66 7.69 1.02
N ASN A 60 -2.86 7.73 -0.30
CA ASN A 60 -4.20 7.85 -0.88
C ASN A 60 -5.10 6.67 -0.49
N LEU A 61 -4.60 5.44 -0.48
CA LEU A 61 -5.36 4.26 -0.03
C LEU A 61 -5.73 4.33 1.46
N ILE A 62 -4.87 4.92 2.30
CA ILE A 62 -5.20 5.23 3.70
C ILE A 62 -6.31 6.27 3.78
N MET A 63 -6.19 7.38 3.06
CA MET A 63 -7.19 8.47 3.06
C MET A 63 -8.57 7.99 2.58
N ASN A 64 -8.60 7.00 1.68
CA ASN A 64 -9.84 6.38 1.19
C ASN A 64 -10.35 5.24 2.08
N GLY A 65 -9.71 4.97 3.22
CA GLY A 65 -10.12 3.94 4.17
C GLY A 65 -9.89 2.50 3.70
N VAL A 66 -9.13 2.29 2.62
CA VAL A 66 -8.75 0.95 2.15
C VAL A 66 -7.67 0.36 3.08
N PHE A 67 -6.75 1.19 3.53
CA PHE A 67 -5.75 0.82 4.52
C PHE A 67 -6.00 1.53 5.85
N GLU A 68 -5.80 0.78 6.93
CA GLU A 68 -5.59 1.34 8.27
C GLU A 68 -4.11 1.69 8.44
N ILE A 69 -3.82 2.69 9.27
CA ILE A 69 -2.46 3.16 9.55
C ILE A 69 -2.13 3.04 11.04
N SER A 70 -0.89 2.63 11.32
CA SER A 70 -0.29 2.72 12.65
C SER A 70 0.94 3.63 12.61
N ALA A 71 1.00 4.57 13.55
CA ALA A 71 1.97 5.66 13.68
C ALA A 71 1.88 6.78 12.62
N VAL A 72 2.64 7.86 12.85
CA VAL A 72 2.63 9.08 12.01
C VAL A 72 3.45 8.86 10.73
N PRO A 73 2.90 9.14 9.54
CA PRO A 73 3.60 8.91 8.29
C PRO A 73 4.58 10.06 7.99
N LYS A 74 5.74 10.06 8.66
CA LYS A 74 6.88 10.97 8.39
C LYS A 74 7.75 10.52 7.18
N GLY A 75 7.40 9.40 6.57
CA GLY A 75 8.09 8.72 5.46
C GLY A 75 7.83 7.20 5.51
N MET A 76 8.02 6.47 4.41
CA MET A 76 7.56 5.07 4.28
C MET A 76 8.06 4.08 5.36
N ARG A 77 9.18 4.36 6.03
CA ARG A 77 9.75 3.50 7.08
C ARG A 77 9.13 3.73 8.48
N PHE A 78 8.42 4.85 8.68
CA PHE A 78 7.96 5.29 9.99
C PHE A 78 6.56 4.83 10.37
N TYR A 79 5.79 4.28 9.42
CA TYR A 79 4.44 3.82 9.67
C TYR A 79 4.23 2.42 9.12
N SER A 80 3.16 1.80 9.58
CA SER A 80 2.71 0.50 9.13
C SER A 80 1.28 0.58 8.62
N VAL A 81 0.92 -0.30 7.70
CA VAL A 81 -0.42 -0.41 7.14
C VAL A 81 -1.01 -1.80 7.37
N ARG A 82 -2.33 -1.85 7.40
CA ARG A 82 -3.12 -3.08 7.33
C ARG A 82 -4.26 -2.89 6.34
N VAL A 83 -4.58 -3.90 5.54
CA VAL A 83 -5.80 -3.86 4.73
C VAL A 83 -7.01 -3.83 5.66
N LYS A 84 -7.86 -2.81 5.54
CA LYS A 84 -9.06 -2.72 6.36
C LYS A 84 -9.95 -3.92 6.05
N SER A 85 -10.25 -4.71 7.06
CA SER A 85 -11.25 -5.77 6.94
C SER A 85 -12.61 -5.10 6.78
N VAL A 86 -13.27 -5.37 5.64
CA VAL A 86 -14.69 -5.06 5.49
C VAL A 86 -15.42 -6.22 6.17
N LEU A 87 -16.17 -5.92 7.23
CA LEU A 87 -17.11 -6.88 7.83
C LEU A 87 -18.20 -7.26 6.81
#